data_AF-A0A0V0GLP8-F1
#
_entry.id   AF-A0A0V0GLP8-F1
#
_cell.length_a   1.000
_cell.length_b   1.000
_cell.length_c   1.000
_cell.angle_alpha   90.00
_cell.angle_beta   90.00
_cell.angle_gamma   90.00
#
_symmetry.space_group_name_H-M   'P 1'
#
loop_
_entity.id
_entity.type
_entity.pdbx_description
1 polymer ?
#
loop_
_entity_poly.entity_id
_entity_poly.type
_entity_poly.pdbx_seq_one_letter_code
_entity_poly.pdbx_strand_id
1 'polypeptide(L)'
;MISRSLWEAVNTKQTNLEASKIAKQLPRICFLSGLTGEEMMMFLDAFEESGLEDPVFAALVPNSAEKPLQELIDEIMGDHELLCAKNS
;
A
#
# COMPACT_ATOMS: atom_id res chain seq x y z
N MET A 1 14.90 -4.10 -2.97
CA MET A 1 13.75 -3.68 -3.80
C MET A 1 13.19 -4.91 -4.48
N ILE A 2 11.87 -5.11 -4.44
CA ILE A 2 11.20 -6.22 -5.13
C ILE A 2 11.07 -5.80 -6.61
N SER A 3 11.91 -6.35 -7.49
CA SER A 3 11.87 -6.10 -8.95
C SER A 3 10.79 -6.92 -9.66
N ARG A 4 9.66 -7.18 -8.99
CA ARG A 4 8.59 -8.05 -9.48
C ARG A 4 7.31 -7.23 -9.73
N SER A 5 6.36 -7.83 -10.43
CA SER A 5 5.02 -7.26 -10.54
C SER A 5 4.32 -7.23 -9.18
N LEU A 6 3.32 -6.36 -9.03
CA LEU A 6 2.52 -6.30 -7.82
C LEU A 6 1.84 -7.65 -7.52
N TRP A 7 1.36 -8.35 -8.54
CA TRP A 7 0.77 -9.69 -8.38
C TRP A 7 1.76 -10.70 -7.78
N GLU A 8 2.99 -10.75 -8.29
CA GLU A 8 4.02 -11.64 -7.75
C GLU A 8 4.41 -11.23 -6.33
N ALA A 9 4.46 -9.94 -6.03
CA ALA A 9 4.76 -9.43 -4.69
C ALA A 9 3.69 -9.88 -3.67
N VAL A 10 2.39 -9.73 -4.01
CA VAL A 10 1.26 -10.13 -3.16
C VAL A 10 1.23 -11.65 -2.93
N ASN A 11 1.59 -12.44 -3.95
CA ASN A 11 1.61 -13.90 -3.86
C ASN A 11 2.92 -14.46 -3.26
N THR A 12 3.91 -13.61 -2.98
CA THR A 12 5.16 -14.04 -2.35
C THR A 12 4.94 -14.31 -0.87
N LYS A 13 4.99 -15.58 -0.47
CA LYS A 13 4.87 -15.97 0.95
C LYS A 13 6.11 -15.54 1.73
N GLN A 14 5.94 -14.65 2.70
CA GLN A 14 7.00 -14.25 3.60
C GLN A 14 7.20 -15.33 4.69
N THR A 15 8.28 -16.09 4.60
CA THR A 15 8.53 -17.25 5.50
C THR A 15 9.12 -16.85 6.85
N ASN A 16 9.62 -15.62 6.97
CA ASN A 16 10.29 -15.14 8.18
C ASN A 16 9.79 -13.74 8.57
N LEU A 17 8.94 -13.68 9.60
CA LEU A 17 8.39 -12.44 10.13
C LEU A 17 9.48 -11.55 10.75
N GLU A 18 10.50 -12.14 11.36
CA GLU A 18 11.61 -11.42 12.01
C GLU A 18 12.51 -10.71 10.99
N ALA A 19 12.58 -11.25 9.76
CA ALA A 19 13.26 -10.60 8.64
C ALA A 19 12.44 -9.44 8.06
N SER A 20 11.11 -9.48 8.24
CA SER A 20 10.18 -8.39 7.93
C SER A 20 10.19 -7.36 9.07
N LYS A 21 11.37 -6.83 9.40
CA LYS A 21 11.45 -5.69 10.32
C LYS A 21 10.55 -4.59 9.79
N ILE A 22 9.60 -4.15 10.62
CA ILE A 22 8.77 -2.98 10.32
C ILE A 22 9.74 -1.83 10.08
N ALA A 23 9.86 -1.41 8.83
CA ALA A 23 10.67 -0.26 8.48
C ALA A 23 10.02 0.96 9.14
N LYS A 24 10.65 1.48 10.18
CA LYS A 24 10.25 2.74 10.80
C LYS A 24 10.69 3.87 9.88
N GLN A 25 9.85 4.90 9.70
CA GLN A 25 10.16 6.13 8.95
C GLN A 25 10.22 6.00 7.42
N LEU A 26 9.72 4.90 6.83
CA LEU A 26 9.51 4.85 5.37
C LEU A 26 8.03 5.04 5.05
N PRO A 27 7.69 5.75 3.96
CA PRO A 27 6.31 5.84 3.50
C PRO A 27 5.77 4.43 3.25
N ARG A 28 4.67 4.09 3.94
CA ARG A 28 4.05 2.77 3.87
C ARG A 28 2.95 2.81 2.84
N ILE A 29 2.91 1.83 1.94
CA ILE A 29 1.82 1.68 0.98
C ILE A 29 1.08 0.38 1.29
N CYS A 30 -0.22 0.47 1.49
CA CYS A 30 -1.11 -0.66 1.72
C CYS A 30 -1.93 -0.92 0.46
N PHE A 31 -1.57 -2.00 -0.25
CA PHE A 31 -2.34 -2.50 -1.39
C PHE A 31 -3.48 -3.39 -0.89
N LEU A 32 -4.73 -2.96 -1.12
CA LEU A 32 -5.93 -3.67 -0.70
C LEU A 32 -6.64 -4.27 -1.92
N SER A 33 -7.03 -5.54 -1.84
CA SER A 33 -7.72 -6.25 -2.93
C SER A 33 -8.98 -6.94 -2.42
N GLY A 34 -10.04 -6.93 -3.21
CA GLY A 34 -11.25 -7.71 -2.92
C GLY A 34 -12.11 -7.17 -1.77
N LEU A 35 -11.84 -5.95 -1.31
CA LEU A 35 -12.70 -5.23 -0.37
C LEU A 35 -13.74 -4.42 -1.15
N THR A 36 -14.97 -4.41 -0.66
CA THR A 36 -15.97 -3.41 -1.04
C THR A 36 -15.60 -2.03 -0.50
N GLY A 37 -16.19 -0.97 -1.04
CA GLY A 37 -15.94 0.39 -0.56
C GLY A 37 -16.30 0.59 0.92
N GLU A 38 -17.33 -0.11 1.39
CA GLU A 38 -17.75 -0.10 2.81
C GLU A 38 -16.72 -0.79 3.71
N GLU A 39 -16.22 -1.96 3.30
CA GLU A 39 -15.15 -2.65 4.03
C GLU A 39 -13.85 -1.85 4.05
N MET A 40 -13.53 -1.15 2.96
CA MET A 40 -12.38 -0.27 2.91
C MET A 40 -12.52 0.88 3.91
N MET A 41 -13.67 1.55 3.97
CA MET A 41 -13.92 2.62 4.96
C MET A 41 -13.82 2.13 6.40
N MET A 42 -14.41 0.98 6.72
CA MET A 42 -14.29 0.38 8.06
C MET A 42 -12.83 0.02 8.39
N PHE A 43 -12.06 -0.46 7.42
CA PHE A 43 -10.65 -0.75 7.62
C PHE A 43 -9.84 0.52 7.90
N LEU A 44 -10.09 1.60 7.17
CA LEU A 44 -9.41 2.88 7.38
C LEU A 44 -9.68 3.44 8.78
N ASP A 45 -10.94 3.41 9.21
CA ASP A 45 -11.37 3.85 10.55
C ASP A 45 -10.65 3.04 11.65
N ALA A 46 -10.68 1.71 11.56
CA ALA A 46 -9.98 0.84 12.51
C ALA A 46 -8.44 0.98 12.45
N PHE A 47 -7.88 1.36 11.30
CA PHE A 47 -6.45 1.58 11.13
C PHE A 47 -6.00 2.87 11.84
N GLU A 48 -6.81 3.93 11.78
CA GLU A 48 -6.55 5.18 12.50
C GLU A 48 -6.46 4.94 14.02
N GLU A 49 -7.32 4.06 14.56
CA GLU A 49 -7.31 3.68 15.97
C GLU A 49 -6.10 2.80 16.39
N SER A 50 -5.37 2.22 15.42
CA SER A 50 -4.25 1.31 15.70
C SER A 50 -2.98 2.00 16.21
N GLY A 51 -2.89 3.33 16.08
CA GLY A 51 -1.71 4.12 16.44
C GLY A 51 -0.48 3.87 15.54
N LEU A 52 -0.67 3.23 14.39
CA LEU A 52 0.35 3.05 13.36
C LEU A 52 0.51 4.33 12.52
N GLU A 53 1.74 4.67 12.08
CA GLU A 53 1.93 5.80 11.14
C GLU A 53 1.06 5.64 9.88
N ASP A 54 0.53 6.76 9.40
CA ASP A 54 -0.36 6.86 8.24
C ASP A 54 0.27 6.24 6.99
N PRO A 55 -0.34 5.18 6.42
CA PRO A 55 0.06 4.64 5.15
C PRO A 55 -0.75 5.28 4.01
N VAL A 56 -0.20 5.22 2.81
CA VAL A 56 -0.95 5.48 1.59
C VAL A 56 -1.72 4.22 1.22
N PHE A 57 -3.04 4.32 1.08
CA PHE A 57 -3.88 3.20 0.67
C PHE A 57 -4.10 3.20 -0.83
N ALA A 58 -3.93 2.03 -1.44
CA ALA A 58 -4.13 1.84 -2.88
C ALA A 58 -4.93 0.56 -3.15
N ALA A 59 -5.87 0.64 -4.10
CA ALA A 59 -6.63 -0.52 -4.53
C ALA A 59 -5.82 -1.35 -5.54
N LEU A 60 -5.76 -2.67 -5.31
CA LEU A 60 -5.26 -3.63 -6.29
C LEU A 60 -6.35 -3.88 -7.33
N VAL A 61 -6.17 -3.30 -8.52
CA VAL A 61 -7.00 -3.56 -9.69
C VAL A 61 -6.23 -4.40 -10.72
N PRO A 62 -6.92 -5.15 -11.61
CA PRO A 62 -6.26 -6.00 -12.60
C PRO A 62 -5.23 -5.25 -13.45
N ASN A 63 -5.52 -4.00 -13.79
CA ASN A 63 -4.63 -3.12 -14.56
C ASN A 63 -3.31 -2.80 -13.83
N SER A 64 -3.32 -2.79 -12.50
CA SER A 64 -2.15 -2.53 -11.66
C SER A 64 -1.40 -3.81 -11.28
N ALA A 65 -2.04 -4.97 -11.40
CA ALA A 65 -1.47 -6.25 -10.97
C ALA A 65 -0.23 -6.66 -11.79
N GLU A 66 -0.24 -6.37 -13.10
CA GLU A 66 0.85 -6.72 -14.02
C GLU A 66 1.97 -5.67 -14.07
N LYS A 67 1.73 -4.46 -13.55
CA LYS A 67 2.73 -3.39 -13.53
C LYS A 67 3.87 -3.71 -12.56
N PRO A 68 5.11 -3.24 -12.84
CA PRO A 68 6.21 -3.29 -11.89
C PRO A 68 5.84 -2.58 -10.59
N LEU A 69 6.16 -3.20 -9.46
CA LEU A 69 5.85 -2.61 -8.15
C LEU A 69 6.46 -1.22 -7.97
N GLN A 70 7.66 -0.99 -8.52
CA GLN A 70 8.34 0.30 -8.44
C GLN A 70 7.58 1.43 -9.14
N GLU A 71 6.99 1.16 -10.31
CA GLU A 71 6.20 2.16 -11.03
C GLU A 71 4.92 2.50 -10.27
N LEU A 72 4.26 1.50 -9.69
CA LEU A 72 3.06 1.72 -8.89
C LEU A 72 3.35 2.52 -7.62
N ILE A 73 4.47 2.24 -6.95
CA ILE A 73 4.89 3.02 -5.77
C ILE A 73 5.07 4.49 -6.16
N ASP A 74 5.75 4.78 -7.28
CA ASP A 74 6.00 6.14 -7.75
C ASP A 74 4.70 6.86 -8.15
N GLU A 75 3.81 6.18 -8.89
CA GLU A 75 2.49 6.69 -9.24
C GLU A 75 1.67 7.04 -7.98
N ILE A 76 1.56 6.10 -7.04
CA ILE A 76 0.74 6.26 -5.83
C ILE A 76 1.29 7.35 -4.91
N MET A 77 2.61 7.41 -4.72
CA MET A 77 3.24 8.45 -3.91
C MET A 77 3.11 9.82 -4.57
N GLY A 78 3.30 9.91 -5.88
CA GLY A 78 3.12 11.15 -6.63
C GLY A 78 1.68 11.68 -6.54
N ASP A 79 0.68 10.81 -6.67
CA ASP A 79 -0.73 11.16 -6.45
C ASP A 79 -0.98 11.63 -5.00
N HIS A 80 -0.44 10.91 -4.01
CA HIS A 80 -0.58 11.27 -2.60
C HIS A 80 0.03 12.63 -2.27
N GLU A 81 1.23 12.93 -2.78
CA GLU A 81 1.88 14.23 -2.62
C GLU A 81 1.06 15.36 -3.26
N LEU A 82 0.50 15.15 -4.45
CA LEU A 82 -0.36 16.12 -5.13
C LEU A 82 -1.68 16.37 -4.37
N LEU A 83 -2.28 15.33 -3.81
CA LEU A 83 -3.48 15.42 -2.96
C LEU A 83 -3.18 16.15 -1.65
N CYS A 84 -2.06 15.83 -1.00
CA CYS A 84 -1.63 16.48 0.24
C CYS A 84 -1.29 17.97 0.02
N ALA A 85 -0.60 18.29 -1.08
CA ALA A 85 -0.25 19.66 -1.45
C ALA A 85 -1.47 20.54 -1.79
N LYS A 86 -2.57 19.94 -2.25
CA LYS A 86 -3.84 20.64 -2.53
C LYS A 86 -4.70 20.87 -1.29
N ASN A 87 -4.43 20.14 -0.20
CA ASN A 87 -5.16 20.23 1.07
C ASN A 87 -4.45 21.11 2.12
N SER A 88 -3.43 21.87 1.72
CA SER A 88 -2.71 22.86 2.55
C SER A 88 -3.12 24.30 2.27
#